data_AF-C6WFG5-F1
#
_entry.id   AF-C6WFG5-F1
#
_cell.length_a   1.000
_cell.length_b   1.000
_cell.length_c   1.000
_cell.angle_alpha   90.00
_cell.angle_beta   90.00
_cell.angle_gamma   90.00
#
_symmetry.space_group_name_H-M   'P 1'
#
loop_
_entity.id
_entity.type
_entity.pdbx_description
1 polymer ?
#
loop_
_entity_poly.entity_id
_entity_poly.type
_entity_poly.pdbx_seq_one_letter_code
_entity_poly.pdbx_strand_id
1 'polypeptide(L)'
;MPTPQQRRAARNQLPGGEAAAGRGAARKAPITVDAIVDTAFGIVEREGYEALTMRRVAAALGTGASSLYAHVVNKEDLDELLIGRLCARVPLPEPDPAAWRAQLTGVCAALRDEYLSYPGISRAALAAAPSNLDTLRVSEGMLAIALAGGAPPQAAAWAVDALTLYVNAYSLERSLAARRIAGGEDWVISREEMARRFAELPDAFPVSKRHAAELTAGTGHDRFDFTVALLLDGLERAAGD
;
A
#
# COMPACT_ATOMS: atom_id res chain seq x y z
N MET A 1 -2.33 -8.42 -34.05
CA MET A 1 -2.78 -7.44 -33.05
C MET A 1 -1.95 -7.64 -31.79
N PRO A 2 -1.23 -6.64 -31.28
CA PRO A 2 -0.44 -6.79 -30.06
C PRO A 2 -1.33 -7.12 -28.86
N THR A 3 -0.84 -7.96 -27.96
CA THR A 3 -1.58 -8.42 -26.78
C THR A 3 -1.79 -7.27 -25.78
N PRO A 4 -2.79 -7.35 -24.88
CA PRO A 4 -2.98 -6.35 -23.82
C PRO A 4 -1.70 -6.08 -23.00
N GLN A 5 -0.87 -7.11 -22.76
CA GLN A 5 0.41 -7.01 -22.06
C GLN A 5 1.48 -6.25 -22.87
N GLN A 6 1.54 -6.45 -24.19
CA GLN A 6 2.47 -5.74 -25.07
C GLN A 6 2.15 -4.24 -25.18
N ARG A 7 0.85 -3.88 -25.08
CA ARG A 7 0.43 -2.47 -25.01
C ARG A 7 0.79 -1.82 -23.67
N ARG A 8 0.78 -2.58 -22.57
CA ARG A 8 1.22 -2.11 -21.24
C ARG A 8 2.72 -1.79 -21.21
N ALA A 9 3.57 -2.67 -21.74
CA ALA A 9 5.02 -2.45 -21.77
C ALA A 9 5.46 -1.26 -22.65
N ALA A 10 4.81 -1.06 -23.81
CA ALA A 10 5.18 -0.02 -24.76
C ALA A 10 4.87 1.42 -24.27
N ARG A 11 3.91 1.58 -23.33
CA ARG A 11 3.48 2.90 -22.86
C ARG A 11 4.40 3.50 -21.80
N ASN A 12 5.23 2.67 -21.15
CA ASN A 12 6.22 3.11 -20.15
C ASN A 12 7.53 3.62 -20.79
N GLN A 13 7.61 3.73 -22.13
CA GLN A 13 8.86 3.99 -22.87
C GLN A 13 8.91 5.29 -23.70
N LEU A 14 7.92 6.20 -23.62
CA LEU A 14 7.91 7.42 -24.45
C LEU A 14 7.82 8.72 -23.61
N PRO A 15 8.78 9.66 -23.74
CA PRO A 15 8.63 11.02 -23.22
C PRO A 15 7.66 11.83 -24.08
N GLY A 16 6.91 12.72 -23.43
CA GLY A 16 5.78 13.46 -23.99
C GLY A 16 6.12 14.42 -25.13
N GLY A 17 5.20 14.52 -26.09
CA GLY A 17 5.19 15.51 -27.16
C GLY A 17 3.90 16.33 -27.13
N GLU A 18 4.06 17.65 -27.09
CA GLU A 18 3.03 18.70 -27.00
C GLU A 18 2.03 18.67 -28.17
N ALA A 19 0.77 19.02 -27.88
CA ALA A 19 -0.26 19.29 -28.89
C ALA A 19 -0.77 20.74 -28.79
N ALA A 20 -0.76 21.39 -29.96
CA ALA A 20 -1.04 22.80 -30.19
C ALA A 20 -2.50 23.24 -29.93
N ALA A 21 -2.64 24.51 -29.56
CA ALA A 21 -3.86 25.17 -29.10
C ALA A 21 -4.85 25.56 -30.23
N GLY A 22 -6.15 25.44 -29.94
CA GLY A 22 -7.25 26.03 -30.70
C GLY A 22 -8.36 26.53 -29.78
N ARG A 23 -8.83 27.76 -29.98
CA ARG A 23 -9.73 28.57 -29.12
C ARG A 23 -11.22 28.20 -29.27
N GLY A 24 -12.02 28.37 -28.21
CA GLY A 24 -13.45 28.74 -28.34
C GLY A 24 -14.54 27.81 -27.81
N ALA A 25 -14.56 27.55 -26.50
CA ALA A 25 -15.70 27.26 -25.61
C ALA A 25 -15.07 27.16 -24.21
N ALA A 26 -15.82 27.29 -23.11
CA ALA A 26 -15.26 26.89 -21.80
C ALA A 26 -15.03 25.37 -21.84
N ARG A 27 -13.90 24.95 -22.43
CA ARG A 27 -13.50 23.55 -22.55
C ARG A 27 -13.38 23.07 -21.13
N LYS A 28 -14.26 22.14 -20.74
CA LYS A 28 -13.95 21.24 -19.63
C LYS A 28 -12.49 20.83 -19.81
N ALA A 29 -11.69 21.06 -18.76
CA ALA A 29 -10.26 20.79 -18.81
C ALA A 29 -10.04 19.40 -19.42
N PRO A 30 -9.08 19.24 -20.35
CA PRO A 30 -8.82 17.95 -20.97
C PRO A 30 -8.57 16.92 -19.87
N ILE A 31 -9.19 15.76 -20.00
CA ILE A 31 -9.00 14.67 -19.04
C ILE A 31 -7.57 14.18 -19.22
N THR A 32 -6.79 14.22 -18.14
CA THR A 32 -5.42 13.71 -18.08
C THR A 32 -5.38 12.52 -17.12
N VAL A 33 -4.34 11.69 -17.22
CA VAL A 33 -4.10 10.61 -16.25
C VAL A 33 -3.99 11.20 -14.84
N ASP A 34 -3.31 12.34 -14.67
CA ASP A 34 -3.19 13.02 -13.37
C ASP A 34 -4.55 13.42 -12.81
N ALA A 35 -5.42 14.04 -13.61
CA ALA A 35 -6.75 14.42 -13.15
C ALA A 35 -7.59 13.20 -12.72
N ILE A 36 -7.44 12.06 -13.40
CA ILE A 36 -8.08 10.79 -13.03
C ILE A 36 -7.55 10.29 -11.69
N VAL A 37 -6.23 10.24 -11.53
CA VAL A 37 -5.54 9.78 -10.31
C VAL A 37 -5.88 10.67 -9.11
N ASP A 38 -5.81 11.99 -9.26
CA ASP A 38 -6.14 12.95 -8.19
C ASP A 38 -7.61 12.85 -7.78
N THR A 39 -8.51 12.69 -8.75
CA THR A 39 -9.94 12.48 -8.45
C THR A 39 -10.17 11.16 -7.71
N ALA A 40 -9.48 10.09 -8.13
CA ALA A 40 -9.58 8.79 -7.48
C ALA A 40 -9.06 8.85 -6.04
N PHE A 41 -7.92 9.49 -5.77
CA PHE A 41 -7.45 9.73 -4.40
C PHE A 41 -8.47 10.49 -3.56
N GLY A 42 -9.06 11.55 -4.09
CA GLY A 42 -10.10 12.30 -3.37
C GLY A 42 -11.34 11.46 -3.06
N ILE A 43 -11.70 10.50 -3.91
CA ILE A 43 -12.79 9.54 -3.60
C ILE A 43 -12.35 8.61 -2.46
N VAL A 44 -11.16 8.01 -2.54
CA VAL A 44 -10.69 7.06 -1.52
C VAL A 44 -10.54 7.75 -0.15
N GLU A 45 -10.03 8.97 -0.11
CA GLU A 45 -9.88 9.76 1.11
C GLU A 45 -11.24 10.00 1.81
N ARG A 46 -12.28 10.35 1.05
CA ARG A 46 -13.60 10.71 1.62
C ARG A 46 -14.54 9.53 1.83
N GLU A 47 -14.53 8.57 0.91
CA GLU A 47 -15.53 7.50 0.82
C GLU A 47 -14.91 6.10 1.02
N GLY A 48 -13.58 6.00 1.08
CA GLY A 48 -12.85 4.74 1.17
C GLY A 48 -12.71 4.02 -0.17
N TYR A 49 -11.78 3.06 -0.21
CA TYR A 49 -11.42 2.33 -1.41
C TYR A 49 -12.57 1.53 -2.04
N GLU A 50 -13.54 1.06 -1.26
CA GLU A 50 -14.69 0.31 -1.78
C GLU A 50 -15.59 1.16 -2.70
N ALA A 51 -15.61 2.48 -2.50
CA ALA A 51 -16.36 3.40 -3.36
C ALA A 51 -15.65 3.65 -4.71
N LEU A 52 -14.37 3.31 -4.82
CA LEU A 52 -13.56 3.57 -6.00
C LEU A 52 -13.94 2.61 -7.14
N THR A 53 -14.80 3.10 -8.03
CA THR A 53 -15.17 2.41 -9.28
C THR A 53 -14.93 3.31 -10.47
N MET A 54 -14.67 2.75 -11.66
CA MET A 54 -14.50 3.55 -12.90
C MET A 54 -15.68 4.48 -13.15
N ARG A 55 -16.91 4.02 -12.85
CA ARG A 55 -18.13 4.83 -12.95
C ARG A 55 -18.15 5.99 -11.95
N ARG A 56 -17.74 5.75 -10.69
CA ARG A 56 -17.68 6.79 -9.66
C ARG A 56 -16.67 7.88 -10.01
N VAL A 57 -15.52 7.51 -10.57
CA VAL A 57 -14.50 8.44 -11.05
C VAL A 57 -15.01 9.26 -12.24
N ALA A 58 -15.69 8.62 -13.20
CA ALA A 58 -16.26 9.31 -14.37
C ALA A 58 -17.30 10.35 -13.95
N ALA A 59 -18.19 9.97 -13.01
CA ALA A 59 -19.19 10.85 -12.45
C ALA A 59 -18.55 12.05 -11.71
N ALA A 60 -17.49 11.81 -10.92
CA ALA A 60 -16.77 12.88 -10.22
C ALA A 60 -16.10 13.87 -11.19
N LEU A 61 -15.59 13.39 -12.33
CA LEU A 61 -15.01 14.21 -13.38
C LEU A 61 -16.06 14.85 -14.32
N GLY A 62 -17.36 14.59 -14.12
CA GLY A 62 -18.42 15.09 -14.98
C GLY A 62 -18.29 14.63 -16.44
N THR A 63 -17.77 13.41 -16.65
CA THR A 63 -17.54 12.80 -17.96
C THR A 63 -18.18 11.41 -18.09
N GLY A 64 -18.21 10.86 -19.30
CA GLY A 64 -18.61 9.48 -19.54
C GLY A 64 -17.49 8.49 -19.24
N ALA A 65 -17.84 7.25 -18.86
CA ALA A 65 -16.86 6.19 -18.59
C ALA A 65 -15.94 5.92 -19.81
N SER A 66 -16.46 5.99 -21.03
CA SER A 66 -15.68 5.83 -22.26
C SER A 66 -14.51 6.80 -22.38
N SER A 67 -14.65 8.02 -21.87
CA SER A 67 -13.56 9.02 -21.89
C SER A 67 -12.43 8.66 -20.92
N LEU A 68 -12.72 7.97 -19.81
CA LEU A 68 -11.67 7.48 -18.91
C LEU A 68 -10.85 6.35 -19.53
N TYR A 69 -11.53 5.44 -20.24
CA TYR A 69 -10.89 4.26 -20.84
C TYR A 69 -9.87 4.59 -21.92
N ALA A 70 -9.89 5.81 -22.49
CA ALA A 70 -8.84 6.32 -23.36
C ALA A 70 -7.49 6.50 -22.63
N HIS A 71 -7.52 6.70 -21.30
CA HIS A 71 -6.34 6.95 -20.48
C HIS A 71 -5.98 5.74 -19.60
N VAL A 72 -7.00 5.12 -18.98
CA VAL A 72 -6.84 4.03 -18.00
C VAL A 72 -7.72 2.85 -18.40
N VAL A 73 -7.13 1.71 -18.75
CA VAL A 73 -7.82 0.65 -19.49
C VAL A 73 -8.85 -0.09 -18.61
N ASN A 74 -8.59 -0.20 -17.32
CA ASN A 74 -9.45 -0.90 -16.36
C ASN A 74 -9.18 -0.42 -14.93
N LYS A 75 -9.85 -1.07 -13.96
CA LYS A 75 -9.70 -0.74 -12.54
C LYS A 75 -8.30 -1.09 -12.03
N GLU A 76 -7.72 -2.17 -12.53
CA GLU A 76 -6.39 -2.65 -12.14
C GLU A 76 -5.29 -1.66 -12.59
N ASP A 77 -5.41 -1.09 -13.79
CA ASP A 77 -4.50 -0.03 -14.27
C ASP A 77 -4.64 1.24 -13.40
N LEU A 78 -5.85 1.57 -12.94
CA LEU A 78 -6.05 2.70 -12.02
C LEU A 78 -5.37 2.43 -10.68
N ASP A 79 -5.53 1.21 -10.16
CA ASP A 79 -4.93 0.77 -8.91
C ASP A 79 -3.41 0.83 -8.96
N GLU A 80 -2.82 0.37 -10.04
CA GLU A 80 -1.38 0.44 -10.28
C GLU A 80 -0.87 1.90 -10.30
N LEU A 81 -1.61 2.82 -10.92
CA LEU A 81 -1.27 4.25 -10.94
C LEU A 81 -1.36 4.89 -9.55
N LEU A 82 -2.39 4.54 -8.77
CA LEU A 82 -2.56 5.03 -7.41
C LEU A 82 -1.42 4.55 -6.51
N ILE A 83 -1.14 3.25 -6.52
CA ILE A 83 -0.05 2.68 -5.72
C ILE A 83 1.30 3.24 -6.15
N GLY A 84 1.56 3.36 -7.46
CA GLY A 84 2.77 4.01 -7.97
C GLY A 84 2.95 5.43 -7.44
N ARG A 85 1.88 6.25 -7.42
CA ARG A 85 1.94 7.62 -6.91
C ARG A 85 2.23 7.69 -5.40
N LEU A 86 1.77 6.73 -4.62
CA LEU A 86 2.11 6.61 -3.19
C LEU A 86 3.56 6.16 -3.02
N CYS A 87 3.99 5.13 -3.75
CA CYS A 87 5.37 4.65 -3.75
C CYS A 87 6.35 5.76 -4.17
N ALA A 88 5.98 6.65 -5.09
CA ALA A 88 6.82 7.78 -5.52
C ALA A 88 7.16 8.76 -4.38
N ARG A 89 6.33 8.82 -3.33
CA ARG A 89 6.54 9.69 -2.16
C ARG A 89 7.42 9.06 -1.09
N VAL A 90 7.63 7.74 -1.16
CA VAL A 90 8.43 7.01 -0.17
C VAL A 90 9.90 7.39 -0.33
N PRO A 91 10.53 7.99 0.70
CA PRO A 91 11.94 8.32 0.67
C PRO A 91 12.77 7.03 0.68
N LEU A 92 13.77 6.96 -0.20
CA LEU A 92 14.75 5.88 -0.22
C LEU A 92 16.12 6.46 0.12
N PRO A 93 16.74 6.07 1.24
CA PRO A 93 18.09 6.48 1.56
C PRO A 93 19.11 5.75 0.67
N GLU A 94 20.30 6.32 0.53
CA GLU A 94 21.44 5.60 -0.03
C GLU A 94 21.80 4.42 0.89
N PRO A 95 22.01 3.20 0.37
CA PRO A 95 22.30 2.03 1.20
C PRO A 95 23.54 2.22 2.10
N ASP A 96 23.36 2.02 3.40
CA ASP A 96 24.42 2.10 4.41
C ASP A 96 24.54 0.75 5.15
N PRO A 97 25.66 0.02 5.00
CA PRO A 97 25.90 -1.24 5.70
C PRO A 97 25.80 -1.17 7.23
N ALA A 98 26.05 -0.02 7.84
CA ALA A 98 25.96 0.14 9.30
C ALA A 98 24.52 0.45 9.77
N ALA A 99 23.68 0.97 8.88
CA ALA A 99 22.33 1.46 9.21
C ALA A 99 21.20 0.70 8.49
N TRP A 100 21.51 -0.38 7.74
CA TRP A 100 20.56 -1.09 6.88
C TRP A 100 19.24 -1.46 7.59
N ARG A 101 19.30 -1.86 8.86
CA ARG A 101 18.12 -2.18 9.67
C ARG A 101 17.21 -0.96 9.86
N ALA A 102 17.80 0.16 10.28
CA ALA A 102 17.07 1.41 10.48
C ALA A 102 16.52 1.93 9.16
N GLN A 103 17.27 1.79 8.07
CA GLN A 103 16.84 2.18 6.73
C GLN A 103 15.63 1.36 6.25
N LEU A 104 15.66 0.02 6.35
CA LEU A 104 14.50 -0.81 5.99
C LEU A 104 13.27 -0.52 6.85
N THR A 105 13.45 -0.40 8.17
CA THR A 105 12.36 -0.01 9.07
C THR A 105 11.75 1.34 8.66
N GLY A 106 12.60 2.32 8.32
CA GLY A 106 12.16 3.63 7.85
C GLY A 106 11.35 3.58 6.55
N VAL A 107 11.80 2.78 5.57
CA VAL A 107 11.06 2.60 4.31
C VAL A 107 9.71 1.90 4.56
N CYS A 108 9.68 0.85 5.38
CA CYS A 108 8.43 0.17 5.75
C CYS A 108 7.44 1.10 6.46
N ALA A 109 7.93 1.94 7.38
CA ALA A 109 7.11 2.92 8.10
C ALA A 109 6.55 3.99 7.15
N ALA A 110 7.38 4.54 6.25
CA ALA A 110 6.93 5.52 5.27
C ALA A 110 5.87 4.94 4.31
N LEU A 111 6.06 3.71 3.85
CA LEU A 111 5.08 3.02 2.99
C LEU A 111 3.76 2.77 3.74
N ARG A 112 3.82 2.33 5.01
CA ARG A 112 2.66 2.19 5.90
C ARG A 112 1.91 3.52 6.02
N ASP A 113 2.62 4.62 6.26
CA ASP A 113 2.00 5.93 6.51
C ASP A 113 1.30 6.47 5.25
N GLU A 114 1.90 6.30 4.07
CA GLU A 114 1.25 6.62 2.78
C GLU A 114 -0.04 5.79 2.58
N TYR A 115 -0.03 4.49 2.89
CA TYR A 115 -1.21 3.66 2.77
C TYR A 115 -2.30 3.95 3.79
N LEU A 116 -1.92 4.24 5.05
CA LEU A 116 -2.88 4.59 6.09
C LEU A 116 -3.57 5.94 5.83
N SER A 117 -2.95 6.82 5.03
CA SER A 117 -3.54 8.09 4.60
C SER A 117 -4.76 7.91 3.69
N TYR A 118 -4.95 6.74 3.06
CA TYR A 118 -6.04 6.46 2.14
C TYR A 118 -6.81 5.18 2.54
N PRO A 119 -8.00 5.30 3.16
CA PRO A 119 -8.71 4.17 3.74
C PRO A 119 -8.96 3.01 2.76
N GLY A 120 -8.30 1.88 3.02
CA GLY A 120 -8.48 0.60 2.31
C GLY A 120 -7.67 0.48 1.03
N ILE A 121 -6.83 1.48 0.69
CA ILE A 121 -6.08 1.50 -0.57
C ILE A 121 -5.10 0.33 -0.69
N SER A 122 -4.63 -0.25 0.42
CA SER A 122 -3.75 -1.42 0.41
C SER A 122 -4.37 -2.65 -0.27
N ARG A 123 -5.70 -2.69 -0.47
CA ARG A 123 -6.35 -3.71 -1.29
C ARG A 123 -5.96 -3.61 -2.78
N ALA A 124 -5.69 -2.40 -3.28
CA ALA A 124 -5.09 -2.20 -4.61
C ALA A 124 -3.67 -2.77 -4.67
N ALA A 125 -2.85 -2.52 -3.65
CA ALA A 125 -1.47 -3.01 -3.58
C ALA A 125 -1.38 -4.55 -3.56
N LEU A 126 -2.31 -5.23 -2.88
CA LEU A 126 -2.36 -6.70 -2.84
C LEU A 126 -2.81 -7.35 -4.16
N ALA A 127 -3.52 -6.61 -5.02
CA ALA A 127 -4.09 -7.13 -6.26
C ALA A 127 -3.22 -6.85 -7.50
N ALA A 128 -2.28 -5.91 -7.41
CA ALA A 128 -1.49 -5.45 -8.53
C ALA A 128 -0.20 -6.29 -8.72
N ALA A 129 0.10 -6.65 -9.96
CA ALA A 129 1.46 -7.05 -10.33
C ALA A 129 2.35 -5.80 -10.35
N PRO A 130 3.59 -5.86 -9.85
CA PRO A 130 4.48 -4.69 -9.82
C PRO A 130 5.04 -4.40 -11.21
N SER A 131 4.25 -3.75 -12.07
CA SER A 131 4.71 -3.21 -13.36
C SER A 131 4.94 -1.69 -13.32
N ASN A 132 4.56 -1.03 -12.22
CA ASN A 132 4.78 0.39 -12.02
C ASN A 132 6.23 0.66 -11.60
N LEU A 133 6.88 1.62 -12.25
CA LEU A 133 8.29 1.94 -12.01
C LEU A 133 8.55 2.47 -10.60
N ASP A 134 7.63 3.23 -9.99
CA ASP A 134 7.80 3.73 -8.63
C ASP A 134 7.63 2.62 -7.59
N THR A 135 6.76 1.65 -7.83
CA THR A 135 6.66 0.44 -6.99
C THR A 135 7.94 -0.38 -7.10
N LEU A 136 8.45 -0.60 -8.32
CA LEU A 136 9.71 -1.30 -8.54
C LEU A 136 10.91 -0.55 -7.93
N ARG A 137 10.90 0.78 -7.96
CA ARG A 137 11.92 1.63 -7.32
C ARG A 137 12.00 1.39 -5.82
N VAL A 138 10.85 1.28 -5.13
CA VAL A 138 10.80 0.97 -3.69
C VAL A 138 11.35 -0.44 -3.43
N SER A 139 10.90 -1.44 -4.18
CA SER A 139 11.40 -2.81 -4.04
C SER A 139 12.91 -2.93 -4.30
N GLU A 140 13.41 -2.27 -5.35
CA GLU A 140 14.83 -2.19 -5.70
C GLU A 140 15.65 -1.53 -4.58
N GLY A 141 15.18 -0.41 -4.04
CA GLY A 141 15.86 0.28 -2.95
C GLY A 141 15.92 -0.55 -1.66
N MET A 142 14.81 -1.20 -1.30
CA MET A 142 14.79 -2.11 -0.15
C MET A 142 15.75 -3.30 -0.36
N LEU A 143 15.78 -3.87 -1.58
CA LEU A 143 16.70 -4.94 -1.93
C LEU A 143 18.16 -4.49 -1.82
N ALA A 144 18.48 -3.30 -2.33
CA ALA A 144 19.83 -2.72 -2.26
C ALA A 144 20.27 -2.49 -0.81
N ILE A 145 19.39 -1.98 0.05
CA ILE A 145 19.66 -1.80 1.49
C ILE A 145 19.94 -3.14 2.17
N ALA A 146 19.10 -4.15 1.92
CA ALA A 146 19.27 -5.48 2.48
C ALA A 146 20.61 -6.12 2.06
N LEU A 147 20.96 -6.03 0.78
CA LEU A 147 22.22 -6.52 0.24
C LEU A 147 23.43 -5.77 0.83
N ALA A 148 23.34 -4.45 0.98
CA ALA A 148 24.39 -3.65 1.62
C ALA A 148 24.61 -4.04 3.09
N GLY A 149 23.56 -4.49 3.78
CA GLY A 149 23.63 -5.07 5.12
C GLY A 149 24.25 -6.46 5.19
N GLY A 150 24.68 -7.04 4.05
CA GLY A 150 25.32 -8.35 3.99
C GLY A 150 24.35 -9.53 3.81
N ALA A 151 23.05 -9.27 3.61
CA ALA A 151 22.09 -10.34 3.41
C ALA A 151 22.37 -11.15 2.13
N PRO A 152 22.27 -12.49 2.15
CA PRO A 152 22.37 -13.29 0.93
C PRO A 152 21.26 -12.90 -0.06
N PRO A 153 21.53 -12.89 -1.38
CA PRO A 153 20.58 -12.35 -2.36
C PRO A 153 19.17 -12.95 -2.32
N GLN A 154 19.07 -14.26 -2.10
CA GLN A 154 17.77 -14.93 -1.99
C GLN A 154 17.03 -14.52 -0.72
N ALA A 155 17.72 -14.45 0.42
CA ALA A 155 17.13 -14.04 1.69
C ALA A 155 16.69 -12.57 1.63
N ALA A 156 17.50 -11.70 1.03
CA ALA A 156 17.16 -10.29 0.80
C ALA A 156 15.88 -10.16 -0.05
N ALA A 157 15.80 -10.86 -1.18
CA ALA A 157 14.63 -10.81 -2.06
C ALA A 157 13.35 -11.28 -1.35
N TRP A 158 13.41 -12.39 -0.60
CA TRP A 158 12.26 -12.91 0.15
C TRP A 158 11.88 -12.02 1.33
N ALA A 159 12.85 -11.39 2.00
CA ALA A 159 12.58 -10.44 3.06
C ALA A 159 11.87 -9.19 2.54
N VAL A 160 12.28 -8.65 1.38
CA VAL A 160 11.60 -7.50 0.75
C VAL A 160 10.15 -7.82 0.40
N ASP A 161 9.90 -9.00 -0.18
CA ASP A 161 8.55 -9.47 -0.47
C ASP A 161 7.71 -9.61 0.80
N ALA A 162 8.24 -10.29 1.82
CA ALA A 162 7.57 -10.49 3.10
C ALA A 162 7.25 -9.17 3.83
N LEU A 163 8.20 -8.23 3.86
CA LEU A 163 8.02 -6.90 4.45
C LEU A 163 6.92 -6.13 3.72
N THR A 164 6.90 -6.15 2.39
CA THR A 164 5.89 -5.45 1.59
C THR A 164 4.50 -6.07 1.79
N LEU A 165 4.40 -7.39 1.79
CA LEU A 165 3.16 -8.11 2.10
C LEU A 165 2.65 -7.77 3.50
N TYR A 166 3.54 -7.72 4.49
CA TYR A 166 3.19 -7.34 5.85
C TYR A 166 2.68 -5.90 5.94
N VAL A 167 3.37 -4.93 5.34
CA VAL A 167 2.94 -3.52 5.30
C VAL A 167 1.53 -3.40 4.68
N ASN A 168 1.29 -4.11 3.58
CA ASN A 168 -0.01 -4.13 2.91
C ASN A 168 -1.11 -4.70 3.81
N ALA A 169 -0.86 -5.87 4.41
CA ALA A 169 -1.81 -6.55 5.28
C ALA A 169 -2.12 -5.74 6.54
N TYR A 170 -1.09 -5.22 7.21
CA TYR A 170 -1.22 -4.37 8.39
C TYR A 170 -2.05 -3.12 8.09
N SER A 171 -1.72 -2.42 7.02
CA SER A 171 -2.41 -1.17 6.64
C SER A 171 -3.89 -1.43 6.27
N LEU A 172 -4.17 -2.55 5.60
CA LEU A 172 -5.54 -2.97 5.31
C LEU A 172 -6.31 -3.32 6.59
N GLU A 173 -5.74 -4.12 7.49
CA GLU A 173 -6.35 -4.49 8.76
C GLU A 173 -6.71 -3.24 9.59
N ARG A 174 -5.76 -2.30 9.70
CA ARG A 174 -5.96 -1.02 10.39
C ARG A 174 -7.07 -0.20 9.77
N SER A 175 -7.14 -0.12 8.45
CA SER A 175 -8.22 0.59 7.77
C SER A 175 -9.57 -0.07 8.00
N LEU A 176 -9.66 -1.40 7.92
CA LEU A 176 -10.88 -2.15 8.20
C LEU A 176 -11.35 -1.93 9.64
N ALA A 177 -10.44 -1.98 10.61
CA ALA A 177 -10.75 -1.70 12.01
C ALA A 177 -11.26 -0.26 12.22
N ALA A 178 -10.61 0.73 11.63
CA ALA A 178 -11.04 2.14 11.70
C ALA A 178 -12.44 2.35 11.11
N ARG A 179 -12.77 1.71 9.99
CA ARG A 179 -14.12 1.78 9.41
C ARG A 179 -15.19 1.15 10.30
N ARG A 180 -14.90 0.00 10.93
CA ARG A 180 -15.86 -0.62 11.87
C ARG A 180 -16.17 0.31 13.04
N ILE A 181 -15.14 0.95 13.61
CA ILE A 181 -15.28 1.96 14.66
C ILE A 181 -16.15 3.12 14.19
N ALA A 182 -15.87 3.69 13.02
CA ALA A 182 -16.60 4.84 12.49
C ALA A 182 -18.06 4.50 12.08
N GLY A 183 -18.30 3.27 11.64
CA GLY A 183 -19.63 2.79 11.22
C GLY A 183 -20.58 2.47 12.37
N GLY A 184 -20.13 2.57 13.64
CA GLY A 184 -20.95 2.26 14.81
C GLY A 184 -21.40 0.80 14.84
N GLU A 185 -20.64 -0.12 14.24
CA GLU A 185 -20.95 -1.54 14.34
C GLU A 185 -20.86 -1.97 15.82
N ASP A 186 -21.96 -2.50 16.37
CA ASP A 186 -22.08 -2.98 17.77
C ASP A 186 -21.00 -4.02 18.18
N TRP A 187 -20.24 -4.53 17.22
CA TRP A 187 -19.15 -5.50 17.38
C TRP A 187 -17.75 -4.88 17.55
N VAL A 188 -17.62 -3.56 17.67
CA VAL A 188 -16.33 -2.92 17.96
C VAL A 188 -15.95 -3.16 19.42
N ILE A 189 -15.10 -4.16 19.63
CA ILE A 189 -14.59 -4.57 20.92
C ILE A 189 -13.42 -3.65 21.29
N SER A 190 -13.54 -2.85 22.36
CA SER A 190 -12.41 -2.08 22.88
C SER A 190 -11.27 -3.02 23.31
N ARG A 191 -10.07 -2.48 23.52
CA ARG A 191 -8.96 -3.28 24.04
C ARG A 191 -9.32 -3.93 25.38
N GLU A 192 -9.94 -3.17 26.28
CA GLU A 192 -10.40 -3.64 27.58
C GLU A 192 -11.45 -4.74 27.44
N GLU A 193 -12.39 -4.57 26.52
CA GLU A 193 -13.41 -5.58 26.25
C GLU A 193 -12.79 -6.86 25.67
N MET A 194 -11.80 -6.73 24.77
CA MET A 194 -11.11 -7.89 24.21
C MET A 194 -10.33 -8.63 25.29
N ALA A 195 -9.66 -7.89 26.17
CA ALA A 195 -8.91 -8.47 27.29
C ALA A 195 -9.87 -9.21 28.25
N ARG A 196 -11.03 -8.63 28.54
CA ARG A 196 -12.09 -9.27 29.33
C ARG A 196 -12.57 -10.57 28.67
N ARG A 197 -12.89 -10.54 27.37
CA ARG A 197 -13.32 -11.73 26.62
C ARG A 197 -12.28 -12.85 26.65
N PHE A 198 -10.99 -12.53 26.53
CA PHE A 198 -9.93 -13.53 26.66
C PHE A 198 -9.84 -14.08 28.09
N ALA A 199 -9.95 -13.23 29.12
CA ALA A 199 -9.90 -13.64 30.52
C ALA A 199 -11.11 -14.50 30.94
N GLU A 200 -12.27 -14.31 30.31
CA GLU A 200 -13.51 -15.05 30.54
C GLU A 200 -13.62 -16.34 29.70
N LEU A 201 -12.59 -16.69 28.91
CA LEU A 201 -12.61 -17.92 28.11
C LEU A 201 -12.80 -19.18 28.96
N PRO A 202 -13.46 -20.22 28.41
CA PRO A 202 -13.55 -21.53 29.04
C PRO A 202 -12.17 -22.11 29.36
N ASP A 203 -12.09 -23.00 30.36
CA ASP A 203 -10.83 -23.61 30.79
C ASP A 203 -10.16 -24.50 29.72
N ALA A 204 -10.87 -24.78 28.62
CA ALA A 204 -10.30 -25.37 27.39
C ALA A 204 -9.31 -24.44 26.65
N PHE A 205 -9.25 -23.15 27.00
CA PHE A 205 -8.33 -22.16 26.41
C PHE A 205 -7.35 -21.59 27.47
N PRO A 206 -6.61 -22.45 28.19
CA PRO A 206 -5.84 -22.00 29.36
C PRO A 206 -4.72 -21.01 28.99
N VAL A 207 -4.14 -21.14 27.79
CA VAL A 207 -3.04 -20.28 27.32
C VAL A 207 -3.54 -18.87 26.99
N SER A 208 -4.58 -18.74 26.18
CA SER A 208 -5.14 -17.43 25.80
C SER A 208 -5.71 -16.69 27.00
N LYS A 209 -6.34 -17.43 27.92
CA LYS A 209 -6.85 -16.88 29.18
C LYS A 209 -5.74 -16.33 30.06
N ARG A 210 -4.63 -17.08 30.19
CA ARG A 210 -3.46 -16.67 30.99
C ARG A 210 -2.78 -15.42 30.42
N HIS A 211 -2.76 -15.26 29.10
CA HIS A 211 -2.02 -14.20 28.40
C HIS A 211 -2.93 -13.15 27.74
N ALA A 212 -4.14 -12.95 28.29
CA ALA A 212 -5.13 -12.02 27.75
C ALA A 212 -4.61 -10.57 27.65
N ALA A 213 -3.81 -10.14 28.62
CA ALA A 213 -3.23 -8.79 28.66
C ALA A 213 -2.23 -8.57 27.53
N GLU A 214 -1.37 -9.56 27.27
CA GLU A 214 -0.34 -9.53 26.23
C GLU A 214 -0.95 -9.65 24.84
N LEU A 215 -1.91 -10.57 24.65
CA LEU A 215 -2.64 -10.76 23.38
C LEU A 215 -3.39 -9.51 22.93
N THR A 216 -3.72 -8.63 23.86
CA THR A 216 -4.41 -7.36 23.59
C THR A 216 -3.50 -6.14 23.74
N ALA A 217 -2.23 -6.32 24.11
CA ALA A 217 -1.27 -5.23 24.29
C ALA A 217 -0.83 -4.60 22.96
N GLY A 218 -0.22 -3.43 23.09
CA GLY A 218 0.25 -2.60 21.98
C GLY A 218 -0.69 -1.42 21.72
N THR A 219 -0.10 -0.28 21.41
CA THR A 219 -0.76 0.95 20.99
C THR A 219 -0.12 1.46 19.70
N GLY A 220 -0.80 2.37 19.00
CA GLY A 220 -0.28 2.96 17.76
C GLY A 220 0.24 1.90 16.78
N HIS A 221 1.55 1.90 16.57
CA HIS A 221 2.26 1.00 15.66
C HIS A 221 3.20 0.00 16.37
N ASP A 222 3.09 -0.21 17.69
CA ASP A 222 4.00 -1.10 18.44
C ASP A 222 4.09 -2.52 17.84
N ARG A 223 2.95 -3.08 17.40
CA ARG A 223 2.91 -4.40 16.76
C ARG A 223 3.56 -4.41 15.38
N PHE A 224 3.45 -3.31 14.65
CA PHE A 224 4.10 -3.15 13.36
C PHE A 224 5.62 -3.11 13.53
N ASP A 225 6.10 -2.27 14.43
CA ASP A 225 7.53 -2.12 14.70
C ASP A 225 8.14 -3.43 15.22
N PHE A 226 7.42 -4.13 16.10
CA PHE A 226 7.80 -5.47 16.58
C PHE A 226 7.92 -6.49 15.43
N THR A 227 6.92 -6.60 14.55
CA THR A 227 6.95 -7.59 13.47
C THR A 227 8.00 -7.25 12.42
N VAL A 228 8.19 -5.97 12.08
CA VAL A 228 9.28 -5.54 11.19
C VAL A 228 10.62 -5.92 11.80
N ALA A 229 10.87 -5.59 13.08
CA ALA A 229 12.11 -5.98 13.76
C ALA A 229 12.33 -7.49 13.74
N LEU A 230 11.28 -8.29 14.01
CA LEU A 230 11.35 -9.75 13.97
C LEU A 230 11.73 -10.31 12.60
N LEU A 231 11.19 -9.74 11.51
CA LEU A 231 11.54 -10.14 10.15
C LEU A 231 13.00 -9.78 9.81
N LEU A 232 13.46 -8.60 10.24
CA LEU A 232 14.83 -8.16 10.02
C LEU A 232 15.86 -8.97 10.84
N ASP A 233 15.51 -9.39 12.06
CA ASP A 233 16.34 -10.31 12.87
C ASP A 233 16.56 -11.66 12.18
N GLY A 234 15.54 -12.16 11.47
CA GLY A 234 15.67 -13.37 10.67
C GLY A 234 16.65 -13.20 9.51
N LEU A 235 16.65 -12.01 8.88
CA LEU A 235 17.56 -11.69 7.79
C LEU A 235 19.01 -11.59 8.25
N GLU A 236 19.25 -10.99 9.42
CA GLU A 236 20.59 -10.86 9.99
C GLU A 236 21.21 -12.22 10.32
N ARG A 237 20.42 -13.16 10.85
CA ARG A 237 20.90 -14.52 11.08
C ARG A 237 21.29 -15.22 9.79
N ALA A 238 20.51 -15.03 8.72
CA ALA A 238 20.84 -15.57 7.41
C ALA A 238 22.09 -14.96 6.78
N ALA A 239 22.53 -13.77 7.23
CA ALA A 239 23.77 -13.12 6.79
C ALA A 239 25.01 -13.57 7.57
N GLY A 240 24.83 -14.15 8.75
CA GLY A 240 25.91 -14.66 9.61
C GLY A 240 26.31 -16.12 9.36
N ASP A 241 25.52 -16.85 8.56
CA ASP A 241 25.76 -18.24 8.12
C ASP A 241 26.48 -18.28 6.76
#